data_AF-A0A2H1W2P2-F1
#
_entry.id   AF-A0A2H1W2P2-F1
#
_cell.length_a   1.000
_cell.length_b   1.000
_cell.length_c   1.000
_cell.angle_alpha   90.00
_cell.angle_beta   90.00
_cell.angle_gamma   90.00
#
_symmetry.space_group_name_H-M   'P 1'
#
loop_
_entity.id
_entity.type
_entity.pdbx_description
1 polymer ?
#
loop_
_entity_poly.entity_id
_entity_poly.type
_entity_poly.pdbx_seq_one_letter_code
_entity_poly.pdbx_strand_id
1 'polypeptide(L)'
;FFMPCYYSDLLMEKSEKFRQAIYSCGWEKQPDRRIRQIVLFMITRARIPLGITTVFYEINLDTFAEMCRQSYGILNLMNAAWE
;
A
#
# COMPACT_ATOMS: atom_id res chain seq x y z
N PHE A 1 -0.43 3.69 -16.48
CA PHE A 1 -0.19 2.86 -15.28
C PHE A 1 0.40 3.63 -14.11
N PHE A 2 1.19 4.69 -14.31
CA PHE A 2 1.76 5.46 -13.19
C PHE A 2 0.72 6.02 -12.19
N MET A 3 -0.34 6.71 -12.65
CA MET A 3 -1.34 7.33 -11.77
C MET A 3 -1.98 6.36 -10.76
N PRO A 4 -2.57 5.21 -11.17
CA PRO A 4 -3.16 4.28 -10.22
C PRO A 4 -2.12 3.65 -9.27
N CYS A 5 -0.90 3.36 -9.74
CA CYS A 5 0.22 2.87 -8.91
C CYS A 5 0.60 3.90 -7.83
N TYR A 6 0.74 5.17 -8.21
CA TYR A 6 1.06 6.25 -7.29
C TYR A 6 -0.02 6.45 -6.21
N TYR A 7 -1.29 6.49 -6.61
CA TYR A 7 -2.38 6.68 -5.65
C TYR A 7 -2.59 5.48 -4.73
N SER A 8 -2.35 4.26 -5.22
CA SER A 8 -2.42 3.06 -4.39
C SER A 8 -1.32 3.04 -3.33
N ASP A 9 -0.09 3.39 -3.70
CA ASP A 9 1.00 3.52 -2.73
C ASP A 9 0.76 4.63 -1.71
N LEU A 10 0.28 5.78 -2.18
CA LEU A 10 -0.10 6.88 -1.30
C LEU A 10 -1.21 6.44 -0.33
N LEU A 11 -2.20 5.69 -0.80
CA LEU A 11 -3.26 5.15 0.04
C LEU A 11 -2.71 4.19 1.10
N MET A 12 -1.78 3.31 0.71
CA MET A 12 -1.13 2.37 1.62
C MET A 12 -0.30 3.10 2.69
N GLU A 13 0.46 4.12 2.29
CA GLU A 13 1.21 4.98 3.21
C GLU A 13 0.30 5.71 4.20
N LYS A 14 -0.82 6.28 3.72
CA LYS A 14 -1.79 6.97 4.58
C LYS A 14 -2.51 6.01 5.52
N SER A 15 -2.83 4.80 5.08
CA SER A 15 -3.42 3.74 5.91
C SER A 15 -2.51 3.39 7.08
N GLU A 16 -1.20 3.26 6.83
CA GLU A 16 -0.22 2.96 7.87
C GLU A 16 -0.08 4.13 8.87
N LYS A 17 -0.03 5.37 8.37
CA LYS A 17 -0.05 6.58 9.23
C LYS A 17 -1.29 6.65 10.11
N PHE A 18 -2.46 6.31 9.55
CA PHE A 18 -3.72 6.25 10.31
C PHE A 18 -3.66 5.21 11.42
N ARG A 19 -3.15 4.00 11.13
CA ARG A 19 -2.95 2.95 12.12
C ARG A 19 -2.05 3.40 13.27
N GLN A 20 -0.93 4.06 12.94
CA GLN A 20 -0.01 4.60 13.93
C GLN A 20 -0.66 5.68 14.79
N ALA A 21 -1.42 6.59 14.18
CA ALA A 21 -2.14 7.66 14.88
C ALA A 21 -3.17 7.11 15.88
N ILE A 22 -3.94 6.08 15.49
CA ILE A 22 -4.88 5.40 16.41
C ILE A 22 -4.11 4.75 17.56
N TYR A 23 -3.01 4.05 17.28
CA TYR A 23 -2.22 3.42 18.34
C TYR A 23 -1.66 4.46 19.33
N SER A 24 -1.21 5.61 18.83
CA SER A 24 -0.62 6.68 19.65
C SER A 24 -1.64 7.61 20.33
N CYS A 25 -2.95 7.36 20.24
CA CYS A 25 -3.97 8.28 20.76
C CYS A 25 -4.13 8.25 22.29
N GLY A 26 -3.33 7.42 22.99
CA GLY A 26 -3.36 7.32 24.46
C GLY A 26 -4.57 6.58 25.01
N TRP A 27 -5.18 5.72 24.19
CA TRP A 27 -6.36 4.92 24.55
C TRP A 27 -6.13 4.03 25.79
N GLU A 28 -4.87 3.70 26.10
CA GLU A 28 -4.51 2.90 27.28
C GLU A 28 -4.87 3.61 28.59
N LYS A 29 -4.86 4.95 28.59
CA LYS A 29 -5.16 5.78 29.76
C LYS A 29 -6.66 6.04 29.95
N GLN A 30 -7.49 5.70 28.95
CA GLN A 30 -8.92 6.00 29.01
C GLN A 30 -9.63 5.07 30.01
N PRO A 31 -10.41 5.56 30.99
CA PRO A 31 -11.02 4.67 31.99
C PRO A 31 -12.24 3.89 31.45
N ASP A 32 -12.87 4.37 30.38
CA ASP A 32 -14.00 3.68 29.75
C ASP A 32 -13.54 2.46 28.93
N ARG A 33 -13.96 1.27 29.36
CA ARG A 33 -13.71 0.00 28.69
C ARG A 33 -14.29 -0.06 27.28
N ARG A 34 -15.43 0.59 27.01
CA ARG A 34 -16.05 0.61 25.68
C ARG A 34 -15.16 1.31 24.67
N ILE A 35 -14.58 2.45 25.07
CA ILE A 35 -13.67 3.22 24.22
C ILE A 35 -12.41 2.40 23.90
N ARG A 36 -11.83 1.73 24.91
CA ARG A 36 -10.69 0.81 24.69
C ARG A 36 -11.02 -0.30 23.70
N GLN A 37 -12.19 -0.91 23.81
CA GLN A 37 -12.64 -1.97 22.89
C GLN A 37 -12.81 -1.46 21.46
N ILE A 38 -13.38 -0.26 21.28
CA ILE A 38 -13.54 0.37 19.98
C ILE A 38 -12.18 0.64 19.35
N VAL A 39 -11.24 1.23 20.09
CA VAL A 39 -9.89 1.50 19.59
C VAL A 39 -9.14 0.20 19.24
N LEU A 40 -9.25 -0.83 20.08
CA LEU A 40 -8.65 -2.13 19.81
C LEU A 40 -9.22 -2.76 18.53
N PHE A 41 -10.54 -2.65 18.31
CA PHE A 41 -11.19 -3.08 17.09
C PHE A 41 -10.68 -2.29 15.86
N MET A 42 -10.58 -0.96 15.97
CA MET A 42 -10.05 -0.10 14.90
C MET A 42 -8.61 -0.47 14.53
N ILE A 43 -7.72 -0.64 15.52
CA ILE A 43 -6.32 -1.05 15.29
C ILE A 43 -6.28 -2.43 14.62
N THR A 44 -7.10 -3.37 15.06
CA THR A 44 -7.15 -4.73 14.49
C THR A 44 -7.60 -4.70 13.03
N ARG A 45 -8.58 -3.86 12.67
CA ARG A 45 -9.04 -3.69 11.29
C ARG A 45 -8.01 -2.97 10.41
N ALA A 46 -7.35 -1.95 10.96
CA ALA A 46 -6.32 -1.19 10.25
C ALA A 46 -5.01 -1.97 10.00
N ARG A 47 -4.91 -3.24 10.44
CA ARG A 47 -3.78 -4.14 10.10
C ARG A 47 -3.79 -4.59 8.65
N ILE A 48 -4.95 -4.60 8.00
CA ILE A 48 -5.04 -4.90 6.57
C ILE A 48 -4.82 -3.56 5.87
N PRO A 49 -3.65 -3.32 5.25
CA PRO A 49 -3.42 -2.08 4.53
C PRO A 49 -4.49 -1.94 3.46
N LEU A 50 -5.02 -0.72 3.31
CA LEU A 50 -5.93 -0.36 2.23
C LEU A 50 -5.13 -0.31 0.91
N GLY A 51 -4.84 -1.49 0.36
CA GLY A 51 -4.18 -1.65 -0.93
C GLY A 51 -5.21 -1.84 -2.05
N ILE A 52 -4.98 -1.21 -3.20
CA ILE A 52 -5.75 -1.52 -4.41
C ILE A 52 -5.12 -2.76 -5.04
N THR A 53 -5.75 -3.91 -4.85
CA THR A 53 -5.36 -5.15 -5.52
C THR A 53 -6.24 -5.39 -6.74
N THR A 54 -5.62 -5.71 -7.88
CA THR A 54 -6.34 -6.33 -9.00
C THR A 54 -6.19 -7.85 -8.90
N VAL A 55 -6.95 -8.61 -9.70
CA VAL A 55 -6.98 -10.09 -9.68
C VAL A 55 -5.59 -10.70 -9.87
N PHE A 56 -4.70 -10.01 -10.59
CA PHE A 56 -3.40 -10.54 -10.99
C PHE A 56 -2.19 -9.85 -10.33
N TYR A 57 -2.36 -8.62 -9.82
CA TYR A 57 -1.25 -7.79 -9.33
C TYR A 57 -1.71 -6.86 -8.21
N GLU A 58 -0.80 -6.59 -7.29
CA GLU A 58 -0.94 -5.47 -6.37
C GLU A 58 -0.57 -4.18 -7.12
N ILE A 59 -1.44 -3.18 -7.09
CA ILE A 59 -1.16 -1.92 -7.79
C ILE A 59 -0.23 -1.11 -6.88
N ASN A 60 1.07 -1.07 -7.19
CA ASN A 60 2.08 -0.27 -6.48
C ASN A 60 3.14 0.25 -7.47
N LEU A 61 3.99 1.18 -7.03
CA LEU A 61 5.09 1.73 -7.84
C LEU A 61 6.14 0.69 -8.18
N ASP A 62 6.33 -0.32 -7.33
CA ASP A 62 7.25 -1.44 -7.61
C ASP A 62 6.81 -2.22 -8.86
N THR A 63 5.52 -2.49 -8.99
CA THR A 63 4.92 -3.13 -10.17
C THR A 63 5.06 -2.26 -11.41
N PHE A 64 4.93 -0.95 -11.27
CA PHE A 64 5.18 -0.02 -12.37
C PHE A 64 6.67 -0.02 -12.79
N ALA A 65 7.59 0.01 -11.83
CA ALA A 65 9.02 -0.05 -12.10
C ALA A 65 9.41 -1.36 -12.82
N GLU A 66 8.81 -2.48 -12.41
CA GLU A 66 9.00 -3.77 -13.06
C GLU A 66 8.49 -3.77 -14.50
N MET A 67 7.31 -3.20 -14.75
CA MET A 67 6.77 -3.03 -16.10
C MET A 67 7.74 -2.22 -16.99
N CYS A 68 8.35 -1.16 -16.47
CA CYS A 68 9.35 -0.37 -17.19
C CYS A 68 10.62 -1.18 -17.49
N ARG A 69 11.12 -1.96 -16.52
CA ARG A 69 12.30 -2.83 -16.72
C ARG A 69 12.07 -3.86 -17.81
N GLN A 70 10.92 -4.53 -17.80
CA GLN A 70 10.55 -5.52 -18.82
C GLN A 70 10.43 -4.89 -20.20
N SER A 71 9.80 -3.72 -20.30
CA SER A 71 9.67 -2.98 -21.56
C SER A 71 11.05 -2.63 -22.14
N TYR A 72 11.98 -2.19 -21.30
CA TYR A 72 13.35 -1.88 -21.71
C TYR A 72 14.13 -3.15 -22.10
N GLY A 73 13.93 -4.26 -21.38
CA GLY A 73 14.52 -5.56 -21.72
C GLY A 73 14.10 -6.05 -23.10
N ILE A 74 12.80 -5.94 -23.44
CA ILE A 74 12.28 -6.27 -24.76
C ILE A 74 12.89 -5.37 -25.84
N LEU A 75 12.95 -4.05 -25.58
CA LEU A 75 13.57 -3.10 -26.51
C LEU A 75 15.03 -3.46 -26.81
N ASN A 76 15.82 -3.77 -25.77
CA ASN A 76 17.22 -4.16 -25.94
C ASN A 76 17.36 -5.47 -26.71
N LEU A 77 16.50 -6.46 -26.43
CA LEU A 77 16.49 -7.72 -27.16
C LEU A 77 16.17 -7.50 -28.64
N MET A 78 15.19 -6.66 -28.95
CA MET A 78 14.85 -6.32 -30.34
C MET A 78 15.99 -5.60 -31.05
N ASN A 79 16.65 -4.66 -30.38
CA ASN A 79 17.80 -3.95 -30.94
C ASN A 79 18.97 -4.92 -31.21
N ALA A 80 19.28 -5.81 -30.27
CA ALA A 80 20.34 -6.81 -30.42
C ALA A 80 20.03 -7.90 -31.47
N ALA A 81 18.75 -8.17 -31.74
CA ALA A 81 18.33 -9.12 -32.78
C ALA A 81 18.30 -8.50 -34.19
N TRP A 82 18.33 -7.16 -34.28
CA TRP A 82 18.35 -6.41 -35.53
C TRP A 82 19.79 -6.08 -35.99
N GLU A 83 20.76 -6.11 -35.08
CA GLU A 83 22.21 -6.11 -35.38
C GLU A 83 22.70 -7.48 -35.88
#